data_AF-A0A645EN90-F1
#
_entry.id   AF-A0A645EN90-F1
#
_cell.length_a   1.000
_cell.length_b   1.000
_cell.length_c   1.000
_cell.angle_alpha   90.00
_cell.angle_beta   90.00
_cell.angle_gamma   90.00
#
_symmetry.space_group_name_H-M   'P 1'
#
loop_
_entity.id
_entity.type
_entity.pdbx_description
1 polymer ?
#
loop_
_entity_poly.entity_id
_entity_poly.type
_entity_poly.pdbx_seq_one_letter_code
_entity_poly.pdbx_strand_id
1 'polypeptide(L)'
;MGARPRAGVALRTLLGDPSGVRLVLETLQAIAAASRRPLVLDLPSPVRWLLAAHEAAGTPLDEVDEDRADAASVYVAEWLGHLGDLPVGLVLLDARARGDEVAPSVPETLAAYTALTNVCGHFGWSIGLRTHSGIALGDDEPRLAVLDEAFWTGVAEVPEADALVATIPATAVPEQVLDRLARLS
;
A
#
# COMPACT_ATOMS: atom_id res chain seq x y z
N MET A 1 -13.53 -31.64 14.04
CA MET A 1 -12.46 -30.95 13.29
C MET A 1 -13.13 -30.08 12.24
N GLY A 2 -13.36 -28.81 12.57
CA GLY A 2 -14.08 -27.88 11.70
C GLY A 2 -13.20 -27.44 10.55
N ALA A 3 -13.65 -27.67 9.32
CA ALA A 3 -12.98 -27.19 8.11
C ALA A 3 -13.10 -25.66 8.06
N ARG A 4 -12.06 -24.95 8.54
CA ARG A 4 -11.92 -23.50 8.35
C ARG A 4 -11.78 -23.28 6.84
N PRO A 5 -12.68 -22.55 6.17
CA PRO A 5 -12.58 -22.30 4.73
C PRO A 5 -11.22 -21.65 4.43
N ARG A 6 -10.58 -22.11 3.36
CA ARG A 6 -9.23 -21.74 2.91
C ARG A 6 -9.16 -20.31 2.35
N ALA A 7 -9.74 -19.32 3.02
CA ALA A 7 -9.81 -17.93 2.54
C ALA A 7 -8.40 -17.38 2.19
N GLY A 8 -7.37 -17.77 2.93
CA GLY A 8 -5.99 -17.35 2.60
C GLY A 8 -5.40 -17.88 1.30
N VAL A 9 -5.98 -18.92 0.68
CA VAL A 9 -5.32 -19.64 -0.44
C VAL A 9 -5.26 -18.81 -1.71
N ALA A 10 -6.31 -18.06 -2.07
CA ALA A 10 -6.30 -17.25 -3.28
C ALA A 10 -5.15 -16.22 -3.23
N LEU A 11 -5.03 -15.49 -2.11
CA LEU A 11 -3.98 -14.51 -1.90
C LEU A 11 -2.59 -15.17 -1.84
N ARG A 12 -2.44 -16.28 -1.10
CA ARG A 12 -1.17 -17.02 -1.04
C ARG A 12 -0.73 -17.51 -2.41
N THR A 13 -1.65 -18.00 -3.24
CA THR A 13 -1.34 -18.45 -4.61
C THR A 13 -0.92 -17.28 -5.49
N LEU A 14 -1.62 -16.14 -5.40
CA LEU A 14 -1.27 -14.93 -6.15
C LEU A 14 0.13 -14.42 -5.80
N LEU A 15 0.41 -14.25 -4.50
CA LEU A 15 1.68 -13.71 -4.03
C LEU A 15 2.83 -14.72 -4.13
N GLY A 16 2.52 -16.01 -4.04
CA GLY A 16 3.51 -17.10 -4.09
C GLY A 16 3.93 -17.51 -5.50
N ASP A 17 3.42 -16.89 -6.57
CA ASP A 17 3.81 -17.24 -7.95
C ASP A 17 5.28 -16.85 -8.22
N PRO A 18 6.20 -17.83 -8.43
CA PRO A 18 7.62 -17.52 -8.57
C PRO A 18 7.94 -16.67 -9.80
N SER A 19 7.18 -16.82 -10.89
CA SER A 19 7.34 -15.98 -12.08
C SER A 19 6.94 -14.54 -11.83
N GLY A 20 5.81 -14.31 -11.16
CA GLY A 20 5.32 -12.99 -10.79
C GLY A 20 6.29 -12.27 -9.83
N VAL A 21 6.74 -12.95 -8.78
CA VAL A 21 7.73 -12.40 -7.83
C VAL A 21 9.02 -12.00 -8.55
N ARG A 22 9.54 -12.87 -9.42
CA ARG A 22 10.76 -12.56 -10.19
C ARG A 22 10.57 -11.32 -11.08
N LEU A 23 9.45 -11.23 -11.79
CA LEU A 23 9.16 -10.09 -12.67
C LEU A 23 9.06 -8.76 -11.88
N VAL A 24 8.42 -8.79 -10.71
CA VAL A 24 8.36 -7.62 -9.81
C VAL A 24 9.77 -7.22 -9.37
N LEU A 25 10.58 -8.17 -8.93
CA LEU A 25 11.97 -7.90 -8.52
C LEU A 25 12.78 -7.26 -9.65
N GLU A 26 12.78 -7.87 -10.83
CA GLU A 26 13.51 -7.34 -12.00
C GLU A 26 13.05 -5.91 -12.34
N THR A 27 11.74 -5.67 -12.29
CA THR A 27 11.16 -4.34 -12.58
C THR A 27 11.58 -3.31 -11.55
N LEU A 28 11.44 -3.62 -10.27
CA LEU A 28 11.79 -2.70 -9.17
C LEU A 28 13.30 -2.43 -9.13
N GLN A 29 14.14 -3.43 -9.41
CA GLN A 29 15.60 -3.26 -9.54
C GLN A 29 15.94 -2.28 -10.67
N ALA A 30 15.30 -2.43 -11.84
CA ALA A 30 15.51 -1.53 -12.96
C ALA A 30 15.09 -0.09 -12.62
N ILE A 31 13.94 0.10 -11.96
CA ILE A 31 13.45 1.42 -11.54
C ILE A 31 14.39 2.06 -10.51
N ALA A 32 14.83 1.30 -9.51
CA ALA A 32 15.78 1.79 -8.51
C ALA A 32 17.11 2.21 -9.14
N ALA A 33 17.65 1.39 -10.05
CA ALA A 33 18.90 1.69 -10.74
C ALA A 33 18.80 2.93 -11.64
N ALA A 34 17.67 3.10 -12.33
CA ALA A 34 17.43 4.24 -13.22
C ALA A 34 17.20 5.54 -12.44
N SER A 35 16.40 5.50 -11.36
CA SER A 35 16.05 6.70 -10.59
C SER A 35 17.13 7.15 -9.62
N ARG A 36 17.97 6.21 -9.14
CA ARG A 36 18.95 6.43 -8.06
C ARG A 36 18.32 7.00 -6.79
N ARG A 37 17.06 6.65 -6.52
CA ARG A 37 16.32 7.06 -5.32
C ARG A 37 15.72 5.83 -4.63
N PRO A 38 15.47 5.89 -3.31
CA PRO A 38 14.71 4.85 -2.64
C PRO A 38 13.32 4.68 -3.26
N LEU A 39 12.84 3.46 -3.29
CA LEU A 39 11.52 3.10 -3.79
C LEU A 39 10.46 3.36 -2.71
N VAL A 40 9.29 3.83 -3.15
CA VAL A 40 8.07 3.83 -2.34
C VAL A 40 7.13 2.81 -2.97
N LEU A 41 6.73 1.81 -2.18
CA LEU A 41 5.79 0.78 -2.60
C LEU A 41 4.37 1.19 -2.18
N ASP A 42 3.51 1.54 -3.13
CA ASP A 42 2.08 1.75 -2.90
C ASP A 42 1.34 0.43 -3.18
N LEU A 43 0.92 -0.25 -2.12
CA LEU A 43 0.31 -1.57 -2.17
C LEU A 43 -1.11 -1.51 -1.59
N PRO A 44 -2.08 -2.29 -2.08
CA PRO A 44 -3.34 -2.48 -1.37
C PRO A 44 -3.09 -3.00 0.05
N SER A 45 -3.95 -2.62 0.99
CA SER A 45 -3.93 -3.20 2.34
C SER A 45 -4.20 -4.72 2.32
N PRO A 46 -3.85 -5.47 3.39
CA PRO A 46 -4.09 -6.91 3.44
C PRO A 46 -5.54 -7.33 3.16
N VAL A 47 -6.52 -6.57 3.67
CA VAL A 47 -7.94 -6.80 3.40
C VAL A 47 -8.24 -6.60 1.92
N ARG A 48 -7.80 -5.48 1.34
CA ARG A 48 -8.03 -5.14 -0.08
C ARG A 48 -7.41 -6.18 -1.02
N TRP A 49 -6.20 -6.62 -0.73
CA TRP A 49 -5.55 -7.69 -1.48
C TRP A 49 -6.27 -9.03 -1.37
N LEU A 50 -6.73 -9.39 -0.17
CA LEU A 50 -7.49 -10.62 0.02
C LEU A 50 -8.78 -10.62 -0.80
N LEU A 51 -9.55 -9.52 -0.75
CA LEU A 51 -10.76 -9.33 -1.55
C LEU A 51 -10.46 -9.43 -3.05
N ALA A 52 -9.46 -8.69 -3.53
CA ALA A 52 -9.08 -8.68 -4.95
C ALA A 52 -8.61 -10.05 -5.44
N ALA A 53 -7.85 -10.80 -4.64
CA ALA A 53 -7.41 -12.15 -4.99
C ALA A 53 -8.59 -13.12 -5.09
N HIS A 54 -9.56 -13.01 -4.19
CA HIS A 54 -10.77 -13.82 -4.21
C HIS A 54 -11.68 -13.53 -5.41
N GLU A 55 -11.84 -12.24 -5.73
CA GLU A 55 -12.53 -11.78 -6.93
C GLU A 55 -11.88 -12.38 -8.19
N ALA A 56 -10.55 -12.23 -8.33
CA ALA A 56 -9.80 -12.77 -9.47
C ALA A 56 -9.87 -14.31 -9.57
N ALA A 57 -10.00 -15.00 -8.44
CA ALA A 57 -10.17 -16.45 -8.38
C ALA A 57 -11.62 -16.93 -8.64
N GLY A 58 -12.57 -16.01 -8.84
CA GLY A 58 -13.99 -16.35 -9.03
C GLY A 58 -14.68 -16.87 -7.76
N THR A 59 -14.15 -16.49 -6.59
CA THR A 59 -14.68 -16.88 -5.26
C THR A 59 -14.81 -15.65 -4.36
N PRO A 60 -15.62 -14.65 -4.74
CA PRO A 60 -15.73 -13.39 -4.01
C PRO A 60 -16.07 -13.62 -2.54
N LEU A 61 -15.54 -12.76 -1.67
CA LEU A 61 -15.89 -12.71 -0.26
C LEU A 61 -16.82 -11.54 -0.01
N ASP A 62 -17.91 -11.78 0.71
CA ASP A 62 -18.83 -10.73 1.14
C ASP A 62 -18.29 -9.92 2.33
N GLU A 63 -17.33 -10.47 3.07
CA GLU A 63 -16.69 -9.81 4.22
C GLU A 63 -15.30 -10.40 4.55
N VAL A 64 -14.50 -9.57 5.21
CA VAL A 64 -13.21 -9.93 5.82
C VAL A 64 -13.24 -9.49 7.28
N ASP A 65 -13.07 -10.45 8.18
CA ASP A 65 -12.95 -10.26 9.63
C ASP A 65 -11.48 -10.07 10.05
N GLU A 66 -11.25 -9.76 11.33
CA GLU A 66 -9.92 -9.52 11.88
C GLU A 66 -8.99 -10.74 11.71
N ASP A 67 -9.49 -11.96 11.94
CA ASP A 67 -8.74 -13.21 11.78
C ASP A 67 -8.23 -13.39 10.33
N ARG A 68 -9.08 -13.11 9.33
CA ARG A 68 -8.68 -13.17 7.92
C ARG A 68 -7.74 -12.04 7.53
N ALA A 69 -7.95 -10.85 8.07
CA ALA A 69 -7.07 -9.70 7.83
C ALA A 69 -5.65 -9.95 8.37
N ASP A 70 -5.54 -10.48 9.60
CA ASP A 70 -4.26 -10.86 10.20
C ASP A 70 -3.57 -11.96 9.38
N ALA A 71 -4.30 -13.02 9.02
CA ALA A 71 -3.76 -14.09 8.17
C ALA A 71 -3.30 -13.58 6.80
N ALA A 72 -4.03 -12.66 6.17
CA ALA A 72 -3.62 -12.01 4.93
C ALA A 72 -2.33 -11.21 5.11
N SER A 73 -2.19 -10.49 6.23
CA SER A 73 -1.01 -9.69 6.54
C SER A 73 0.28 -10.53 6.59
N VAL A 74 0.18 -11.78 7.07
CA VAL A 74 1.31 -12.73 7.08
C VAL A 74 1.77 -13.08 5.66
N TYR A 75 0.84 -13.30 4.73
CA TYR A 75 1.21 -13.59 3.34
C TYR A 75 1.81 -12.37 2.63
N VAL A 76 1.29 -11.18 2.91
CA VAL A 76 1.87 -9.91 2.42
C VAL A 76 3.29 -9.73 2.96
N ALA A 77 3.51 -10.02 4.26
CA ALA A 77 4.81 -9.92 4.88
C ALA A 77 5.82 -10.93 4.32
N GLU A 78 5.39 -12.18 4.11
CA GLU A 78 6.19 -13.23 3.44
C GLU A 78 6.63 -12.76 2.05
N TRP A 79 5.70 -12.18 1.28
CA TRP A 79 5.98 -11.65 -0.05
C TRP A 79 6.95 -10.46 -0.03
N LEU A 80 6.75 -9.50 0.88
CA LEU A 80 7.67 -8.36 1.09
C LEU A 80 9.08 -8.84 1.44
N GLY A 81 9.20 -9.98 2.13
CA GLY A 81 10.49 -10.62 2.41
C GLY A 81 11.34 -10.90 1.17
N HIS A 82 10.72 -11.15 0.01
CA HIS A 82 11.45 -11.33 -1.24
C HIS A 82 12.12 -10.04 -1.74
N LEU A 83 11.66 -8.87 -1.30
CA LEU A 83 12.13 -7.56 -1.74
C LEU A 83 13.28 -7.00 -0.88
N GLY A 84 13.80 -7.77 0.07
CA GLY A 84 14.76 -7.31 1.09
C GLY A 84 16.05 -6.65 0.56
N ASP A 85 16.50 -7.04 -0.63
CA ASP A 85 17.70 -6.47 -1.26
C ASP A 85 17.45 -5.15 -2.03
N LEU A 86 16.19 -4.72 -2.12
CA LEU A 86 15.82 -3.48 -2.81
C LEU A 86 15.94 -2.26 -1.88
N PRO A 87 16.30 -1.09 -2.42
CA PRO A 87 16.37 0.14 -1.64
C PRO A 87 14.97 0.71 -1.41
N VAL A 88 14.10 0.03 -0.66
CA VAL A 88 12.78 0.53 -0.29
C VAL A 88 12.91 1.50 0.88
N GLY A 89 12.29 2.67 0.76
CA GLY A 89 12.22 3.66 1.84
C GLY A 89 10.89 3.63 2.59
N LEU A 90 9.80 3.32 1.90
CA LEU A 90 8.44 3.31 2.46
C LEU A 90 7.57 2.25 1.81
N VAL A 91 6.84 1.50 2.64
CA VAL A 91 5.71 0.68 2.24
C VAL A 91 4.42 1.38 2.68
N LEU A 92 3.60 1.79 1.71
CA LEU A 92 2.32 2.43 1.95
C LEU A 92 1.20 1.44 1.61
N LEU A 93 0.46 1.01 2.63
CA LEU A 93 -0.72 0.16 2.50
C LEU A 93 -1.95 1.03 2.24
N ASP A 94 -2.68 0.81 1.16
CA ASP A 94 -3.89 1.55 0.80
C ASP A 94 -5.15 0.76 1.17
N ALA A 95 -5.82 1.16 2.24
CA ALA A 95 -7.08 0.57 2.74
C ALA A 95 -8.34 1.20 2.13
N ARG A 96 -8.17 2.26 1.32
CA ARG A 96 -9.30 2.94 0.66
C ARG A 96 -10.03 1.99 -0.28
N ALA A 97 -11.35 2.03 -0.26
CA ALA A 97 -12.17 1.29 -1.21
C ALA A 97 -12.05 1.89 -2.60
N ARG A 98 -12.05 1.05 -3.63
CA ARG A 98 -12.14 1.50 -5.02
C ARG A 98 -13.50 1.12 -5.60
N GLY A 99 -14.29 2.12 -6.00
CA GLY A 99 -15.62 1.90 -6.56
C GLY A 99 -16.57 1.21 -5.57
N ASP A 100 -17.27 0.18 -6.03
CA ASP A 100 -18.27 -0.56 -5.26
C ASP A 100 -17.67 -1.74 -4.45
N GLU A 101 -16.37 -1.69 -4.16
CA GLU A 101 -15.71 -2.73 -3.37
C GLU A 101 -16.35 -2.91 -1.99
N VAL A 102 -16.39 -4.17 -1.54
CA VAL A 102 -16.81 -4.55 -0.20
C VAL A 102 -15.99 -3.79 0.84
N ALA A 103 -16.67 -3.17 1.80
CA ALA A 103 -16.04 -2.54 2.94
C ALA A 103 -15.55 -3.62 3.92
N PRO A 104 -14.37 -3.45 4.56
CA PRO A 104 -13.98 -4.32 5.64
C PRO A 104 -15.00 -4.24 6.78
N SER A 105 -15.21 -5.37 7.47
CA SER A 105 -16.12 -5.44 8.62
C SER A 105 -15.63 -4.60 9.82
N VAL A 106 -14.33 -4.32 9.89
CA VAL A 106 -13.66 -3.54 10.94
C VAL A 106 -12.67 -2.55 10.32
N PRO A 107 -12.52 -1.32 10.85
CA PRO A 107 -11.51 -0.39 10.39
C PRO A 107 -10.08 -0.97 10.52
N GLU A 108 -9.32 -0.92 9.44
CA GLU A 108 -7.93 -1.37 9.42
C GLU A 108 -7.04 -0.40 10.21
N THR A 109 -6.11 -0.94 11.00
CA THR A 109 -5.10 -0.15 11.72
C THR A 109 -3.73 -0.80 11.56
N LEU A 110 -2.65 -0.02 11.55
CA LEU A 110 -1.29 -0.56 11.48
C LEU A 110 -0.96 -1.50 12.65
N ALA A 111 -1.51 -1.22 13.84
CA ALA A 111 -1.31 -2.06 15.02
C ALA A 111 -1.84 -3.50 14.82
N ALA A 112 -2.85 -3.68 13.96
CA ALA A 112 -3.38 -5.00 13.61
C ALA A 112 -2.46 -5.79 12.68
N TYR A 113 -1.45 -5.17 12.07
CA TYR A 113 -0.55 -5.80 11.09
C TYR A 113 0.88 -5.97 11.61
N THR A 114 1.00 -6.67 12.73
CA THR A 114 2.31 -6.89 13.38
C THR A 114 3.31 -7.61 12.47
N ALA A 115 2.86 -8.53 11.60
CA ALA A 115 3.75 -9.19 10.64
C ALA A 115 4.38 -8.19 9.65
N LEU A 116 3.61 -7.18 9.22
CA LEU A 116 4.07 -6.14 8.29
C LEU A 116 4.99 -5.13 8.95
N THR A 117 4.66 -4.68 10.16
CA THR A 117 5.54 -3.77 10.91
C THR A 117 6.87 -4.44 11.23
N ASN A 118 6.87 -5.73 11.58
CA ASN A 118 8.10 -6.49 11.85
C ASN A 118 8.98 -6.65 10.61
N VAL A 119 8.41 -7.04 9.46
CA VAL A 119 9.23 -7.24 8.24
C VAL A 119 9.77 -5.91 7.71
N CYS A 120 8.98 -4.83 7.74
CA CYS A 120 9.45 -3.50 7.34
C CYS A 120 10.55 -3.01 8.28
N GLY A 121 10.34 -3.14 9.61
CA GLY A 121 11.35 -2.79 10.60
C GLY A 121 12.64 -3.61 10.47
N HIS A 122 12.55 -4.91 10.13
CA HIS A 122 13.71 -5.76 9.88
C HIS A 122 14.59 -5.25 8.75
N PHE A 123 13.98 -4.74 7.67
CA PHE A 123 14.70 -4.17 6.53
C PHE A 123 14.95 -2.64 6.65
N GLY A 124 14.52 -2.01 7.75
CA GLY A 124 14.65 -0.58 7.97
C GLY A 124 13.75 0.28 7.09
N TRP A 125 12.63 -0.27 6.61
CA TRP A 125 11.64 0.45 5.81
C TRP A 125 10.61 1.09 6.72
N SER A 126 10.24 2.34 6.39
CA SER A 126 9.05 2.95 6.98
C SER A 126 7.78 2.24 6.49
N ILE A 127 6.73 2.24 7.31
CA ILE A 127 5.42 1.68 6.92
C ILE A 127 4.29 2.65 7.27
N GLY A 128 3.34 2.78 6.35
CA GLY A 128 2.14 3.59 6.51
C GLY A 128 0.87 2.87 6.08
N LEU A 129 -0.26 3.27 6.65
CA LEU A 129 -1.60 2.87 6.23
C LEU A 129 -2.39 4.10 5.81
N ARG A 130 -2.72 4.16 4.52
CA ARG A 130 -3.57 5.18 3.92
C ARG A 130 -5.03 4.75 4.01
N THR A 131 -5.84 5.58 4.64
CA THR A 131 -7.30 5.48 4.66
C THR A 131 -7.91 6.70 3.99
N HIS A 132 -9.25 6.81 3.93
CA HIS A 132 -9.90 8.02 3.44
C HIS A 132 -9.68 9.24 4.34
N SER A 133 -9.31 9.03 5.62
CA SER A 133 -9.08 10.11 6.59
C SER A 133 -7.63 10.60 6.61
N GLY A 134 -6.70 9.94 5.92
CA GLY A 134 -5.29 10.34 5.89
C GLY A 134 -4.35 9.14 5.87
N ILE A 135 -3.10 9.38 6.30
CA ILE A 135 -2.06 8.35 6.41
C ILE A 135 -1.71 8.19 7.89
N ALA A 136 -1.89 6.99 8.41
CA ALA A 136 -1.34 6.59 9.70
C ALA A 136 0.05 6.01 9.49
N LEU A 137 0.98 6.30 10.39
CA LEU A 137 2.34 5.77 10.39
C LEU A 137 2.66 5.15 11.74
N GLY A 138 3.83 4.50 11.84
CA GLY A 138 4.40 4.13 13.13
C GLY A 138 4.66 5.35 14.03
N ASP A 139 4.72 5.12 15.35
CA ASP A 139 4.79 6.19 16.35
C ASP A 139 6.05 7.09 16.25
N ASP A 140 7.13 6.60 15.62
CA ASP A 140 8.42 7.30 15.45
C ASP A 140 8.66 7.83 14.00
N GLU A 141 7.63 7.86 13.16
CA GLU A 141 7.73 8.21 11.74
C GLU A 141 7.38 9.70 11.47
N PRO A 142 7.98 10.32 10.41
CA PRO A 142 7.67 11.69 10.02
C PRO A 142 6.23 11.82 9.54
N ARG A 143 5.52 12.88 9.94
CA ARG A 143 4.10 13.07 9.60
C ARG A 143 3.92 13.14 8.08
N LEU A 144 3.16 12.19 7.53
CA LEU A 144 2.75 12.19 6.13
C LEU A 144 1.32 12.71 6.01
N ALA A 145 1.10 13.64 5.08
CA ALA A 145 -0.24 14.11 4.73
C ALA A 145 -0.56 13.84 3.26
N VAL A 146 -1.84 13.62 2.97
CA VAL A 146 -2.33 13.54 1.59
C VAL A 146 -2.58 14.95 1.08
N LEU A 147 -1.92 15.32 -0.01
CA LEU A 147 -2.19 16.56 -0.72
C LEU A 147 -3.40 16.36 -1.63
N ASP A 148 -4.43 17.18 -1.44
CA ASP A 148 -5.66 17.13 -2.23
C ASP A 148 -5.36 17.35 -3.72
N GLU A 149 -6.01 16.59 -4.60
CA GLU A 149 -5.80 16.71 -6.05
C GLU A 149 -6.14 18.11 -6.59
N ALA A 150 -7.07 18.82 -5.92
CA ALA A 150 -7.42 20.20 -6.24
C ALA A 150 -6.28 21.20 -5.95
N PHE A 151 -5.21 20.80 -5.28
CA PHE A 151 -3.98 21.60 -5.21
C PHE A 151 -3.39 21.84 -6.60
N TRP A 152 -3.43 20.82 -7.46
CA TRP A 152 -2.86 20.89 -8.82
C TRP A 152 -3.63 21.84 -9.73
N THR A 153 -4.94 22.01 -9.50
CA THR A 153 -5.78 23.01 -10.18
C THR A 153 -5.80 24.36 -9.47
N GLY A 154 -5.16 24.45 -8.30
CA GLY A 154 -4.89 25.69 -7.59
C GLY A 154 -5.91 26.13 -6.56
N VAL A 155 -6.76 25.21 -6.13
CA VAL A 155 -7.88 25.47 -5.22
C VAL A 155 -7.54 25.08 -3.79
N ALA A 156 -6.73 24.04 -3.58
CA ALA A 156 -6.38 23.56 -2.23
C ALA A 156 -5.07 24.17 -1.69
N GLU A 157 -4.96 24.21 -0.36
CA GLU A 157 -3.74 24.59 0.36
C GLU A 157 -2.86 23.36 0.66
N VAL A 158 -1.60 23.62 1.02
CA VAL A 158 -0.64 22.57 1.40
C VAL A 158 -0.82 22.26 2.88
N PRO A 159 -1.12 21.01 3.27
CA PRO A 159 -1.22 20.64 4.67
C PRO A 159 0.15 20.69 5.34
N GLU A 160 0.17 21.03 6.64
CA GLU A 160 1.39 21.02 7.44
C GLU A 160 1.78 19.57 7.78
N ALA A 161 2.90 19.11 7.21
CA ALA A 161 3.42 17.75 7.35
C ALA A 161 4.91 17.70 7.02
N ASP A 162 5.61 16.67 7.49
CA ASP A 162 7.04 16.45 7.20
C ASP A 162 7.24 15.92 5.76
N ALA A 163 6.24 15.20 5.23
CA ALA A 163 6.20 14.72 3.87
C ALA A 163 4.77 14.71 3.29
N LEU A 164 4.67 14.80 1.97
CA LEU A 164 3.39 14.86 1.25
C LEU A 164 3.26 13.69 0.29
N VAL A 165 2.08 13.05 0.31
CA VAL A 165 1.66 12.08 -0.71
C VAL A 165 0.63 12.75 -1.59
N ALA A 166 0.91 12.86 -2.88
CA ALA A 166 0.02 13.52 -3.83
C ALA A 166 -0.31 12.59 -5.00
N THR A 167 -1.53 12.68 -5.50
CA THR A 167 -1.91 12.10 -6.79
C THR A 167 -2.09 13.24 -7.78
N ILE A 168 -1.43 13.15 -8.94
CA ILE A 168 -1.64 14.13 -10.01
C ILE A 168 -2.83 13.64 -10.84
N PRO A 169 -3.93 14.41 -10.92
CA PRO A 169 -5.09 13.98 -11.69
C PRO A 169 -4.73 13.88 -13.17
N ALA A 170 -5.29 12.89 -13.87
CA ALA A 170 -5.03 12.69 -15.30
C ALA A 170 -5.47 13.89 -16.17
N THR A 171 -6.34 14.74 -15.66
CA THR A 171 -6.81 15.97 -16.29
C THR A 171 -5.91 17.18 -16.04
N ALA A 172 -4.86 17.04 -15.22
CA ALA A 172 -3.96 18.15 -14.92
C ALA A 172 -3.12 18.55 -16.14
N VAL A 173 -2.94 19.86 -16.33
CA VAL A 173 -2.07 20.41 -17.37
C VAL A 173 -0.62 20.33 -16.89
N PRO A 174 0.32 19.69 -17.63
CA PRO A 174 1.69 19.47 -17.17
C PRO A 174 2.42 20.72 -16.70
N GLU A 175 2.30 21.83 -17.42
CA GLU A 175 2.93 23.10 -17.07
C GLU A 175 2.42 23.63 -15.73
N GLN A 176 1.11 23.52 -15.47
CA GLN A 176 0.51 23.93 -14.20
C GLN A 176 0.98 23.03 -13.05
N VAL A 177 1.14 21.74 -13.29
CA VAL A 177 1.68 20.79 -12.30
C VAL A 177 3.10 21.17 -11.93
N LEU A 178 3.96 21.48 -12.90
CA LEU A 178 5.34 21.91 -12.65
C LEU A 178 5.40 23.23 -11.85
N ASP A 179 4.58 24.21 -12.22
CA ASP A 179 4.48 25.49 -11.49
C ASP A 179 4.01 25.29 -10.04
N ARG A 180 3.08 24.36 -9.81
CA ARG A 180 2.58 24.00 -8.48
C ARG A 180 3.60 23.21 -7.67
N LEU A 181 4.33 22.29 -8.31
CA LEU A 181 5.39 21.50 -7.70
C LEU A 181 6.51 22.40 -7.16
N ALA A 182 6.85 23.47 -7.89
CA ALA A 182 7.83 24.46 -7.45
C ALA A 182 7.43 25.22 -6.17
N ARG A 183 6.17 25.14 -5.73
CA ARG A 183 5.70 25.72 -4.45
C ARG A 183 5.86 24.77 -3.27
N LEU A 184 6.19 23.50 -3.53
CA LEU A 184 6.40 22.47 -2.50
C LEU A 184 7.87 22.28 -2.13
N SER A 185 8.77 23.01 -2.81
CA SER A 185 10.23 23.02 -2.59
C SER A 185 10.68 24.30 -1.90
#